data_AF-A0A7S1E0M3-F1
#
_entry.id   AF-A0A7S1E0M3-F1
#
_cell.length_a   1.000
_cell.length_b   1.000
_cell.length_c   1.000
_cell.angle_alpha   90.00
_cell.angle_beta   90.00
_cell.angle_gamma   90.00
#
_symmetry.space_group_name_H-M   'P 1'
#
loop_
_entity.id
_entity.type
_entity.pdbx_description
1 polymer ?
#
loop_
_entity_poly.entity_id
_entity_poly.type
_entity_poly.pdbx_seq_one_letter_code
_entity_poly.pdbx_strand_id
1 'polypeptide(L)'
;GHFFSYAEEKIPYAINRYSMETKRQLDVLDKHLSPSGAGAPYLCGAKLTIADFACWAWYGSLVLGRLYTGSDQFLQVKDYLHVLLWAKRLDARKGVRRGRKVNRSWGESHMKLLERHSVSDLEALEKQEESLTKP
;
A
#
# COMPACT_ATOMS: atom_id res chain seq x y z
N GLY A 1 9.78 -9.15 -2.74
CA GLY A 1 8.91 -10.05 -1.95
C GLY A 1 9.56 -11.40 -1.71
N HIS A 2 9.52 -12.30 -2.69
CA HIS A 2 9.91 -13.72 -2.52
C HIS A 2 11.24 -13.96 -1.78
N PHE A 3 12.36 -13.48 -2.33
CA PHE A 3 13.69 -13.68 -1.72
C PHE A 3 13.86 -12.99 -0.36
N PHE A 4 13.07 -11.95 -0.09
CA PHE A 4 13.12 -11.23 1.20
C PHE A 4 12.31 -11.97 2.28
N SER A 5 11.08 -12.40 1.96
CA SER A 5 10.12 -12.91 2.96
C SER A 5 9.84 -14.41 2.92
N TYR A 6 9.85 -15.04 1.76
CA TYR A 6 9.27 -16.38 1.59
C TYR A 6 10.28 -17.48 1.29
N ALA A 7 11.38 -17.16 0.60
CA ALA A 7 12.41 -18.15 0.31
C ALA A 7 12.97 -18.74 1.62
N GLU A 8 13.09 -20.07 1.67
CA GLU A 8 13.58 -20.82 2.84
C GLU A 8 15.00 -20.37 3.21
N GLU A 9 15.87 -20.27 2.21
CA GLU A 9 17.23 -19.77 2.37
C GLU A 9 17.36 -18.30 1.95
N LYS A 10 18.19 -17.55 2.69
CA LYS A 10 18.53 -16.17 2.33
C LYS A 10 19.66 -16.17 1.32
N ILE A 11 19.32 -15.76 0.08
CA ILE A 11 20.28 -15.63 -1.03
C ILE A 11 20.66 -14.15 -1.17
N PRO A 12 21.84 -13.71 -0.68
CA PRO A 12 22.18 -12.29 -0.60
C PRO A 12 22.17 -11.59 -1.96
N TYR A 13 22.68 -12.26 -3.01
CA TYR A 13 22.67 -11.71 -4.37
C TYR A 13 21.25 -11.40 -4.87
N ALA A 14 20.31 -12.34 -4.67
CA ALA A 14 18.93 -12.14 -5.10
C ALA A 14 18.25 -11.04 -4.28
N ILE A 15 18.43 -11.04 -2.95
CA ILE A 15 17.90 -10.00 -2.07
C ILE A 15 18.41 -8.62 -2.52
N ASN A 16 19.72 -8.47 -2.75
CA ASN A 16 20.30 -7.21 -3.18
C ASN A 16 19.76 -6.78 -4.54
N ARG A 17 19.75 -7.68 -5.54
CA ARG A 17 19.26 -7.40 -6.89
C ARG A 17 17.83 -6.87 -6.87
N TYR A 18 16.91 -7.59 -6.23
CA TYR A 18 15.49 -7.21 -6.25
C TYR A 18 15.18 -6.03 -5.33
N SER A 19 15.91 -5.86 -4.23
CA SER A 19 15.76 -4.69 -3.36
C SER A 19 16.27 -3.42 -4.04
N MET A 20 17.39 -3.46 -4.75
CA MET A 20 17.87 -2.33 -5.55
C MET A 20 16.85 -1.93 -6.63
N GLU A 21 16.29 -2.90 -7.36
CA GLU A 21 15.26 -2.59 -8.36
C GLU A 21 13.98 -2.03 -7.71
N THR A 22 13.60 -2.53 -6.53
CA THR A 22 12.43 -2.01 -5.79
C THR A 22 12.68 -0.56 -5.36
N LYS A 23 13.87 -0.23 -4.87
CA LYS A 23 14.26 1.16 -4.54
C LYS A 23 14.26 2.04 -5.79
N ARG A 24 14.75 1.55 -6.94
CA ARG A 24 14.68 2.29 -8.21
C ARG A 24 13.23 2.59 -8.63
N GLN A 25 12.31 1.64 -8.49
CA GLN A 25 10.89 1.84 -8.80
C GLN A 25 10.24 2.85 -7.84
N LEU A 26 10.56 2.79 -6.54
CA LEU A 26 10.11 3.78 -5.56
C LEU A 26 10.64 5.18 -5.90
N ASP A 27 11.92 5.29 -6.26
CA ASP A 27 12.55 6.55 -6.66
C ASP A 27 11.90 7.14 -7.94
N VAL A 28 11.56 6.30 -8.92
CA VAL A 28 10.81 6.74 -10.12
C VAL A 28 9.45 7.31 -9.74
N LEU A 29 8.68 6.60 -8.90
CA LEU A 29 7.36 7.07 -8.46
C LEU A 29 7.47 8.34 -7.64
N ASP A 30 8.44 8.42 -6.72
CA ASP A 30 8.62 9.56 -5.84
C ASP A 30 9.00 10.82 -6.62
N LYS A 31 9.96 10.71 -7.55
CA LYS A 31 10.33 11.80 -8.46
C LYS A 31 9.18 12.22 -9.36
N HIS A 32 8.42 11.26 -9.91
CA HIS A 32 7.25 11.56 -10.74
C HIS A 32 6.19 12.37 -9.97
N LEU A 33 5.92 11.99 -8.72
CA LEU A 33 4.96 12.65 -7.83
C LEU A 33 5.52 13.93 -7.16
N SER A 34 6.83 14.17 -7.28
CA SER A 34 7.47 15.36 -6.72
C SER A 34 7.09 16.63 -7.50
N PRO A 35 7.13 17.81 -6.86
CA PRO A 35 6.96 19.10 -7.55
C PRO A 35 7.92 19.33 -8.72
N SER A 36 9.13 18.76 -8.65
CA SER A 36 10.15 18.83 -9.71
C SER A 36 9.93 17.85 -10.88
N GLY A 37 9.04 16.86 -10.72
CA GLY A 37 8.68 15.91 -11.76
C GLY A 37 7.41 16.35 -12.50
N ALA A 38 6.41 15.47 -12.56
CA ALA A 38 5.09 15.84 -13.10
C ALA A 38 4.31 16.76 -12.14
N GLY A 39 4.70 16.83 -10.85
CA GLY A 39 4.12 17.74 -9.86
C GLY A 39 2.64 17.49 -9.54
N ALA A 40 2.12 16.33 -9.96
CA ALA A 40 0.70 16.05 -9.93
C ALA A 40 0.30 15.20 -8.70
N PRO A 41 -0.93 15.37 -8.17
CA PRO A 41 -1.41 14.60 -7.03
C PRO A 41 -1.60 13.10 -7.30
N TYR A 42 -1.61 12.69 -8.57
CA TYR A 42 -1.85 11.33 -9.04
C TYR A 42 -0.93 10.97 -10.22
N LEU A 43 -0.84 9.68 -10.56
CA LEU A 43 0.11 9.17 -11.54
C LEU A 43 -0.14 9.69 -12.96
N CYS A 44 -1.39 9.92 -13.34
CA CYS A 44 -1.77 10.41 -14.67
C CYS A 44 -2.16 11.90 -14.68
N GLY A 45 -1.63 12.70 -13.74
CA GLY A 45 -1.90 14.12 -13.65
C GLY A 45 -2.86 14.49 -12.51
N ALA A 46 -3.68 15.53 -12.71
CA ALA A 46 -4.54 16.06 -11.65
C ALA A 46 -5.72 15.13 -11.29
N LYS A 47 -6.05 14.16 -12.15
CA LYS A 47 -7.20 13.27 -11.97
C LYS A 47 -6.75 11.90 -11.47
N LEU A 48 -7.48 11.38 -10.50
CA LEU A 48 -7.34 10.00 -10.04
C LEU A 48 -7.78 9.05 -11.15
N THR A 49 -6.99 8.01 -11.42
CA THR A 49 -7.29 7.02 -12.47
C THR A 49 -7.11 5.59 -11.96
N ILE A 50 -7.43 4.62 -12.81
CA ILE A 50 -7.15 3.20 -12.56
C ILE A 50 -5.65 2.90 -12.40
N ALA A 51 -4.76 3.72 -12.97
CA ALA A 51 -3.31 3.57 -12.80
C ALA A 51 -2.93 3.75 -11.33
N ASP A 52 -3.53 4.72 -10.63
CA ASP A 52 -3.28 4.92 -9.20
C ASP A 52 -3.71 3.70 -8.40
N PHE A 53 -4.89 3.13 -8.66
CA PHE A 53 -5.36 1.94 -7.93
C PHE A 53 -4.48 0.72 -8.19
N ALA A 54 -4.07 0.50 -9.44
CA ALA A 54 -3.19 -0.61 -9.82
C ALA A 54 -1.82 -0.52 -9.13
N CYS A 55 -1.22 0.66 -9.11
CA CYS A 55 0.06 0.88 -8.44
C CYS A 55 -0.07 0.90 -6.91
N TRP A 56 -1.15 1.49 -6.37
CA TRP A 56 -1.34 1.69 -4.94
C TRP A 56 -1.48 0.37 -4.17
N ALA A 57 -2.16 -0.61 -4.79
CA ALA A 57 -2.29 -1.95 -4.20
C ALA A 57 -0.92 -2.56 -3.83
N TRP A 58 0.13 -2.26 -4.60
CA TRP A 58 1.50 -2.70 -4.36
C TRP A 58 2.34 -1.66 -3.63
N TYR A 59 2.68 -0.56 -4.31
CA TYR A 59 3.62 0.44 -3.79
C TYR A 59 3.05 1.22 -2.62
N GLY A 60 1.75 1.55 -2.67
CA GLY A 60 1.05 2.20 -1.56
C GLY A 60 1.03 1.31 -0.32
N SER A 61 0.66 0.04 -0.48
CA SER A 61 0.72 -0.94 0.61
C SER A 61 2.14 -1.14 1.17
N LEU A 62 3.16 -1.18 0.29
CA LEU A 62 4.56 -1.32 0.68
C LEU A 62 5.04 -0.15 1.55
N VAL A 63 4.87 1.09 1.08
CA VAL A 63 5.37 2.28 1.80
C VAL A 63 4.55 2.57 3.07
N LEU A 64 3.32 2.07 3.14
CA LEU A 64 2.50 2.09 4.36
C LEU A 64 2.79 0.91 5.32
N GLY A 65 3.82 0.11 5.06
CA GLY A 65 4.29 -0.96 5.95
C GLY A 65 3.37 -2.17 6.04
N ARG A 66 2.57 -2.44 4.99
CA ARG A 66 1.54 -3.50 5.00
C ARG A 66 1.93 -4.75 4.23
N LEU A 67 3.07 -4.72 3.54
CA LEU A 67 3.61 -5.86 2.82
C LEU A 67 4.92 -6.27 3.48
N TYR A 68 5.19 -7.57 3.51
CA TYR A 68 6.47 -8.16 3.88
C TYR A 68 7.06 -7.58 5.18
N THR A 69 6.79 -8.21 6.34
CA THR A 69 7.24 -7.73 7.65
C THR A 69 8.69 -7.22 7.65
N GLY A 70 8.89 -5.96 8.03
CA GLY A 70 10.20 -5.29 8.08
C GLY A 70 10.72 -4.71 6.76
N SER A 71 10.01 -4.89 5.64
CA SER A 71 10.45 -4.37 4.34
C SER A 71 10.42 -2.86 4.24
N ASP A 72 9.53 -2.19 4.97
CA ASP A 72 9.41 -0.74 5.06
C ASP A 72 10.69 -0.11 5.64
N GLN A 73 11.22 -0.71 6.70
CA GLN A 73 12.49 -0.29 7.30
C GLN A 73 13.66 -0.65 6.39
N PHE A 74 13.70 -1.89 5.89
CA PHE A 74 14.79 -2.39 5.04
C PHE A 74 14.95 -1.56 3.75
N LEU A 75 13.85 -1.17 3.12
CA LEU A 75 13.86 -0.36 1.89
C LEU A 75 13.99 1.15 2.17
N GLN A 76 13.96 1.57 3.44
CA GLN A 76 13.98 2.97 3.88
C GLN A 76 12.82 3.76 3.29
N VAL A 77 11.59 3.23 3.37
CA VAL A 77 10.46 3.82 2.65
C VAL A 77 10.10 5.24 3.11
N LYS A 78 10.54 5.62 4.32
CA LYS A 78 10.34 6.95 4.92
C LYS A 78 11.00 8.09 4.12
N ASP A 79 12.01 7.77 3.32
CA ASP A 79 12.75 8.77 2.55
C ASP A 79 12.01 9.18 1.27
N TYR A 80 11.06 8.35 0.79
CA TYR A 80 10.24 8.64 -0.38
C TYR A 80 8.97 9.41 0.02
N LEU A 81 9.14 10.71 0.27
CA LEU A 81 8.09 11.58 0.84
C LEU A 81 6.85 11.69 -0.07
N HIS A 82 7.04 11.81 -1.38
CA HIS A 82 5.96 12.08 -2.32
C HIS A 82 5.10 10.84 -2.58
N VAL A 83 5.72 9.67 -2.72
CA VAL A 83 4.98 8.40 -2.82
C VAL A 83 4.26 8.09 -1.50
N LEU A 84 4.84 8.43 -0.34
CA LEU A 84 4.14 8.30 0.95
C LEU A 84 2.90 9.20 1.04
N LEU A 85 3.00 10.46 0.60
CA LEU A 85 1.88 11.39 0.57
C LEU A 85 0.76 10.91 -0.38
N TRP A 86 1.13 10.45 -1.58
CA TRP A 86 0.18 9.83 -2.51
C TRP A 86 -0.47 8.59 -1.89
N ALA A 87 0.30 7.72 -1.25
CA ALA A 87 -0.21 6.51 -0.62
C ALA A 87 -1.22 6.83 0.49
N LYS A 88 -0.91 7.78 1.38
CA LYS A 88 -1.82 8.24 2.45
C LYS A 88 -3.09 8.89 1.89
N ARG A 89 -2.97 9.70 0.83
CA ARG A 89 -4.13 10.33 0.17
C ARG A 89 -5.11 9.29 -0.36
N LEU A 90 -4.62 8.25 -1.02
CA LEU A 90 -5.48 7.17 -1.51
C LEU A 90 -6.04 6.33 -0.36
N ASP A 91 -5.24 6.05 0.67
CA ASP A 91 -5.67 5.25 1.82
C ASP A 91 -6.82 5.88 2.60
N ALA A 92 -6.88 7.21 2.66
CA ALA A 92 -7.97 7.94 3.31
C ALA A 92 -9.33 7.79 2.61
N ARG A 93 -9.36 7.33 1.34
CA ARG A 93 -10.59 7.22 0.56
C ARG A 93 -11.46 6.07 1.08
N LYS A 94 -12.74 6.36 1.36
CA LYS A 94 -13.74 5.36 1.79
C LYS A 94 -13.77 4.11 0.91
N GLY A 95 -13.73 4.28 -0.42
CA GLY A 95 -13.69 3.15 -1.37
C GLY A 95 -12.45 2.27 -1.23
N VAL A 96 -11.27 2.87 -0.99
CA VAL A 96 -10.02 2.13 -0.77
C VAL A 96 -10.07 1.40 0.56
N ARG A 97 -10.50 2.07 1.65
CA ARG A 97 -10.67 1.45 2.98
C ARG A 97 -11.62 0.24 2.92
N ARG A 98 -12.75 0.37 2.24
CA ARG A 98 -13.71 -0.73 2.02
C ARG A 98 -13.13 -1.86 1.18
N GLY A 99 -12.56 -1.53 0.01
CA GLY A 99 -12.07 -2.53 -0.94
C GLY A 99 -10.98 -3.43 -0.37
N ARG A 100 -10.11 -2.90 0.50
CA ARG A 100 -9.02 -3.65 1.14
C ARG A 100 -9.47 -4.69 2.17
N LYS A 101 -10.76 -4.70 2.53
CA LYS A 101 -11.32 -5.69 3.45
C LYS A 101 -11.83 -6.92 2.71
N VAL A 102 -12.24 -6.75 1.45
CA VAL A 102 -12.88 -7.79 0.63
C VAL A 102 -11.88 -8.90 0.28
N ASN A 103 -12.32 -10.16 0.38
CA ASN A 103 -11.53 -11.38 0.23
C ASN A 103 -10.30 -11.48 1.13
N ARG A 104 -10.28 -10.75 2.24
CA ARG A 104 -9.14 -10.72 3.15
C ARG A 104 -9.36 -11.66 4.32
N SER A 105 -8.47 -12.64 4.46
CA SER A 105 -8.50 -13.65 5.52
C SER A 105 -7.52 -13.39 6.67
N TRP A 106 -6.70 -12.34 6.61
CA TRP A 106 -5.64 -12.02 7.58
C TRP A 106 -5.72 -10.58 8.13
N GLY A 107 -5.08 -10.33 9.27
CA GLY A 107 -5.06 -9.03 9.96
C GLY A 107 -6.09 -8.92 11.09
N GLU A 108 -6.44 -7.69 11.46
CA GLU A 108 -7.45 -7.40 12.49
C GLU A 108 -8.86 -7.82 12.04
N SER A 109 -9.74 -8.12 13.00
CA SER A 109 -11.13 -8.55 12.72
C SER A 109 -11.90 -7.55 11.85
N HIS A 110 -11.82 -6.26 12.17
CA HIS A 110 -12.48 -5.17 11.43
C HIS A 110 -11.93 -4.96 10.00
N MET A 111 -10.86 -5.69 9.61
CA MET A 111 -10.25 -5.66 8.29
C MET A 111 -10.51 -6.94 7.47
N LYS A 112 -11.19 -7.94 8.03
CA LYS A 112 -11.42 -9.25 7.38
C LYS A 112 -12.85 -9.37 6.86
N LEU A 113 -13.01 -9.43 5.54
CA LEU A 113 -14.26 -9.82 4.89
C LEU A 113 -13.94 -10.92 3.87
N LEU A 114 -14.29 -12.18 4.16
CA LEU A 114 -13.96 -13.31 3.28
C LEU A 114 -14.68 -13.24 1.93
N GLU A 115 -15.94 -12.81 1.95
CA GLU A 115 -16.78 -12.67 0.77
C GLU A 115 -17.66 -11.44 0.91
N ARG A 116 -18.01 -10.81 -0.21
CA ARG A 116 -18.90 -9.65 -0.25
C ARG A 116 -20.06 -9.96 -1.18
N HIS A 117 -21.26 -10.00 -0.62
CA HIS A 117 -22.53 -10.28 -1.32
C HIS A 117 -23.49 -9.10 -1.23
N SER A 118 -23.28 -8.18 -0.29
CA SER A 118 -24.14 -7.01 -0.07
C SER A 118 -23.35 -5.77 0.36
N VAL A 119 -24.05 -4.65 0.60
CA VAL A 119 -23.45 -3.45 1.20
C VAL A 119 -23.31 -3.58 2.73
N SER A 120 -24.28 -4.25 3.39
CA SER A 120 -24.30 -4.42 4.84
C SER A 120 -23.11 -5.22 5.38
N ASP A 121 -22.52 -6.09 4.56
CA ASP A 121 -21.31 -6.85 4.92
C ASP A 121 -20.15 -5.94 5.35
N LEU A 122 -20.02 -4.76 4.72
CA LEU A 122 -18.99 -3.78 5.04
C LEU A 122 -19.38 -2.86 6.20
N GLU A 123 -20.67 -2.56 6.35
CA GLU A 123 -21.17 -1.70 7.43
C GLU A 123 -20.95 -2.33 8.81
N ALA A 124 -21.07 -3.66 8.92
CA ALA A 124 -20.75 -4.39 10.13
C ALA A 124 -19.27 -4.19 10.54
N LEU A 125 -18.35 -4.21 9.59
CA LEU A 125 -16.92 -4.00 9.84
C LEU A 125 -16.57 -2.53 10.13
N GLU A 126 -17.27 -1.58 9.51
CA GLU A 126 -17.11 -0.15 9.80
C GLU A 126 -17.52 0.17 11.24
N LYS A 127 -18.62 -0.38 11.73
CA LYS A 127 -19.06 -0.22 13.14
C LYS A 127 -18.02 -0.77 14.13
N GLN A 128 -17.41 -1.90 13.81
CA GLN A 128 -16.32 -2.47 14.62
C GLN A 128 -15.09 -1.55 14.63
N GLU A 129 -14.65 -1.07 13.47
CA GLU A 129 -13.53 -0.14 13.35
C GLU A 129 -13.78 1.16 14.14
N GLU A 130 -14.97 1.73 14.05
CA GLU A 130 -15.35 2.93 14.81
C GLU A 130 -15.29 2.72 16.32
N SER A 131 -15.76 1.56 16.81
CA SER A 131 -15.72 1.22 18.24
C SER A 131 -14.29 1.13 18.80
N LEU A 132 -13.32 0.78 17.96
CA LEU A 132 -11.90 0.68 18.33
C LEU A 132 -11.18 2.03 18.33
N THR A 133 -11.74 3.04 17.64
CA THR A 133 -11.14 4.38 17.49
C THR A 133 -11.75 5.44 18.41
N LYS A 134 -12.79 5.10 19.17
CA LYS A 134 -13.34 5.99 20.22
C LYS A 134 -12.44 5.91 21.47
N PRO A 135 -12.12 7.07 22.09
CA PRO A 135 -11.26 7.12 23.28
C PRO A 135 -11.90 6.46 24.50
#